data_AF-A0A101IPN5-F1
#
_entry.id   AF-A0A101IPN5-F1
#
_cell.length_a   1.000
_cell.length_b   1.000
_cell.length_c   1.000
_cell.angle_alpha   90.00
_cell.angle_beta   90.00
_cell.angle_gamma   90.00
#
_symmetry.space_group_name_H-M   'P 1'
#
loop_
_entity.id
_entity.type
_entity.pdbx_description
1 polymer ?
#
loop_
_entity_poly.entity_id
_entity_poly.type
_entity_poly.pdbx_seq_one_letter_code
_entity_poly.pdbx_strand_id
1 'polypeptide(L)'
;MKAAVFAARAREQLSFEGLFLLILLVTIALRFYALDLKLFHHDEAIHAWFSYKLLTEGVYSYDPMYHGPFLYYVTAGIFSLLGDSDLVGRLIPALLGTLIVPLLYPIYKLGYL
;
A
#
# COMPACT_ATOMS: atom_id res chain seq x y z
N MET A 1 -20.97 24.20 -29.22
CA MET A 1 -19.71 24.08 -30.01
C MET A 1 -18.44 24.22 -29.17
N LYS A 2 -18.27 25.24 -28.31
CA LYS A 2 -17.05 25.40 -27.48
C LYS A 2 -16.74 24.23 -26.53
N ALA A 3 -17.75 23.64 -25.89
CA ALA A 3 -17.57 22.51 -24.97
C ALA A 3 -17.10 21.22 -25.67
N ALA A 4 -17.60 20.94 -26.88
CA ALA A 4 -17.20 19.78 -27.67
C ALA A 4 -15.74 19.89 -28.14
N VAL A 5 -15.29 21.09 -28.51
CA VAL A 5 -13.90 21.36 -28.88
C VAL A 5 -12.96 21.24 -27.66
N PHE A 6 -13.41 21.69 -26.49
CA PHE A 6 -12.65 21.51 -25.24
C PHE A 6 -12.52 20.03 -24.86
N ALA A 7 -13.61 19.26 -24.91
CA ALA A 7 -13.60 17.84 -24.62
C ALA A 7 -12.72 17.04 -25.60
N ALA A 8 -12.74 17.40 -26.90
CA ALA A 8 -11.89 16.79 -27.91
C ALA A 8 -10.39 17.06 -27.65
N ARG A 9 -10.02 18.30 -27.30
CA ARG A 9 -8.65 18.66 -26.91
C ARG A 9 -8.18 17.97 -25.64
N ALA A 10 -9.04 17.89 -24.63
CA ALA A 10 -8.72 17.18 -23.39
C ALA A 10 -8.49 15.69 -23.65
N ARG A 11 -9.28 15.08 -24.55
CA ARG A 11 -9.13 13.67 -24.94
C ARG A 11 -7.89 13.41 -25.81
N GLU A 12 -7.47 14.38 -26.62
CA GLU A 12 -6.18 14.33 -27.34
C GLU A 12 -4.97 14.43 -26.41
N GLN A 13 -5.08 15.17 -25.29
CA GLN A 13 -3.97 15.39 -24.35
C GLN A 13 -3.90 14.35 -23.22
N LEU A 14 -5.03 13.73 -22.85
CA LEU A 14 -5.11 12.72 -21.79
C LEU A 14 -5.26 11.33 -22.40
N SER A 15 -4.13 10.72 -22.77
CA SER A 15 -4.12 9.28 -23.06
C SER A 15 -4.53 8.51 -21.81
N PHE A 16 -5.15 7.34 -22.00
CA PHE A 16 -5.52 6.47 -20.89
C PHE A 16 -4.28 6.11 -20.06
N GLU A 17 -3.17 5.80 -20.72
CA GLU A 17 -1.89 5.45 -20.11
C GLU A 17 -1.33 6.61 -19.28
N GLY A 18 -1.42 7.85 -19.79
CA GLY A 18 -0.97 9.04 -19.10
C GLY A 18 -1.80 9.33 -17.85
N LEU A 19 -3.13 9.21 -17.95
CA LEU A 19 -4.02 9.37 -16.81
C LEU A 19 -3.81 8.26 -15.76
N PHE A 20 -3.65 7.02 -16.21
CA PHE A 20 -3.40 5.88 -15.32
C PHE A 20 -2.08 6.03 -14.56
N LEU A 21 -1.01 6.43 -15.28
CA LEU A 21 0.28 6.71 -14.66
C LEU A 21 0.18 7.85 -13.64
N LEU A 22 -0.55 8.92 -13.97
CA LEU A 22 -0.78 10.02 -13.04
C LEU A 22 -1.50 9.55 -11.76
N ILE A 23 -2.55 8.73 -11.90
CA ILE A 23 -3.27 8.15 -10.76
C ILE A 23 -2.33 7.29 -9.89
N LEU A 24 -1.48 6.47 -10.51
CA LEU A 24 -0.50 5.66 -9.80
C LEU A 24 0.50 6.53 -9.02
N LEU A 25 1.07 7.57 -9.65
CA LEU A 25 2.02 8.48 -9.00
C LEU A 25 1.39 9.24 -7.84
N VAL A 26 0.16 9.73 -8.00
CA VAL A 26 -0.59 10.40 -6.92
C VAL A 26 -0.88 9.41 -5.79
N THR A 27 -1.23 8.16 -6.11
CA THR A 27 -1.46 7.11 -5.10
C THR A 27 -0.21 6.82 -4.29
N ILE A 28 0.96 6.69 -4.96
CA ILE A 28 2.25 6.53 -4.30
C ILE A 28 2.51 7.72 -3.37
N ALA A 29 2.38 8.94 -3.88
CA ALA A 29 2.63 10.14 -3.09
C ALA A 29 1.75 10.17 -1.83
N LEU A 30 0.43 9.97 -1.98
CA LEU A 30 -0.50 10.03 -0.85
C LEU A 30 -0.31 8.90 0.16
N ARG A 31 0.03 7.68 -0.28
CA ARG A 31 0.19 6.52 0.61
C ARG A 31 1.51 6.50 1.36
N PHE A 32 2.56 7.11 0.81
CA PHE A 32 3.88 7.14 1.44
C PHE A 32 4.21 8.49 2.09
N TYR A 33 3.38 9.52 1.90
CA TYR A 33 3.56 10.79 2.56
C TYR A 33 3.28 10.67 4.06
N ALA A 34 4.32 10.91 4.88
CA ALA A 34 4.23 11.04 6.34
C ALA A 34 3.53 9.84 7.03
N LEU A 35 3.98 8.62 6.71
CA LEU A 35 3.46 7.38 7.30
C LEU A 35 3.57 7.33 8.83
N ASP A 36 4.51 8.06 9.41
CA ASP A 36 4.79 8.17 10.85
C ASP A 36 4.14 9.39 11.51
N LEU A 37 3.30 10.15 10.79
CA LEU A 37 2.67 11.36 11.34
C LEU A 37 1.80 11.09 12.57
N LYS A 38 1.22 9.89 12.66
CA LYS A 38 0.37 9.47 13.79
C LYS A 38 0.96 8.23 14.46
N LEU A 39 0.77 8.15 15.77
CA LEU A 39 0.98 6.92 16.54
C LEU A 39 0.15 5.78 15.94
N PHE A 40 0.55 4.54 16.24
CA PHE A 40 -0.22 3.37 15.85
C PHE A 40 -1.63 3.39 16.43
N HIS A 41 -2.60 3.11 15.56
CA HIS A 41 -3.94 2.71 15.98
C HIS A 41 -3.91 1.26 16.48
N HIS A 42 -4.97 0.84 17.15
CA HIS A 42 -5.06 -0.45 17.84
C HIS A 42 -4.50 -1.63 17.04
N ASP A 43 -4.99 -1.84 15.81
CA ASP A 43 -4.58 -3.00 15.00
C ASP A 43 -3.20 -2.81 14.38
N GLU A 44 -2.77 -1.57 14.12
CA GLU A 44 -1.40 -1.29 13.67
C GLU A 44 -0.40 -1.64 14.78
N ALA A 45 -0.73 -1.30 16.03
CA ALA A 45 0.11 -1.59 17.20
C ALA A 45 0.23 -3.10 17.44
N ILE A 46 -0.86 -3.85 17.27
CA ILE A 46 -0.85 -5.32 17.35
C ILE A 46 0.12 -5.90 16.32
N HIS A 47 0.05 -5.46 15.06
CA HIS A 47 0.95 -5.95 14.01
C HIS A 47 2.40 -5.58 14.27
N ALA A 48 2.68 -4.32 14.61
CA ALA A 48 4.02 -3.89 14.92
C ALA A 48 4.60 -4.65 16.12
N TRP A 49 3.82 -4.84 17.19
CA TRP A 49 4.25 -5.55 18.39
C TRP A 49 4.57 -7.03 18.12
N PHE A 50 3.69 -7.76 17.43
CA PHE A 50 3.95 -9.16 17.13
C PHE A 50 5.08 -9.36 16.12
N SER A 51 5.25 -8.45 15.16
CA SER A 51 6.41 -8.44 14.27
C SER A 51 7.71 -8.17 15.01
N TYR A 52 7.72 -7.20 15.92
CA TYR A 52 8.88 -6.91 16.76
C TYR A 52 9.23 -8.12 17.63
N LYS A 53 8.25 -8.70 18.33
CA LYS A 53 8.43 -9.90 19.14
C LYS A 53 8.97 -11.08 18.32
N LEU A 54 8.42 -11.29 17.13
CA LEU A 54 8.91 -12.32 16.20
C LEU A 54 10.37 -12.06 15.80
N LEU A 55 10.74 -10.80 15.54
CA LEU A 55 12.11 -10.42 15.21
C LEU A 55 13.08 -10.65 16.37
N THR A 56 12.70 -10.26 17.59
CA THR A 56 13.62 -10.28 18.75
C THR A 56 13.64 -11.60 19.51
N GLU A 57 12.53 -12.32 19.54
CA GLU A 57 12.40 -13.59 20.28
C GLU A 57 12.35 -14.82 19.35
N GLY A 58 12.10 -14.63 18.05
CA GLY A 58 12.00 -15.74 17.09
C GLY A 58 10.74 -16.59 17.24
N VAL A 59 9.74 -16.12 18.00
CA VAL A 59 8.53 -16.88 18.32
C VAL A 59 7.29 -16.27 17.67
N TYR A 60 6.56 -17.09 16.92
CA TYR A 60 5.17 -16.84 16.52
C TYR A 60 4.28 -17.90 17.17
N SER A 61 3.21 -17.45 17.83
CA SER A 61 2.14 -18.33 18.34
C SER A 61 0.83 -17.90 17.71
N TYR A 62 0.11 -18.85 17.13
CA TYR A 62 -1.24 -18.60 16.66
C TYR A 62 -2.16 -18.31 17.85
N ASP A 63 -2.97 -17.28 17.70
CA ASP A 63 -4.03 -16.93 18.63
C ASP A 63 -5.27 -16.60 17.79
N PRO A 64 -6.40 -17.29 17.99
CA PRO A 64 -7.62 -17.06 17.22
C PRO A 64 -8.22 -15.65 17.39
N MET A 65 -7.77 -14.87 18.36
CA MET A 65 -8.16 -13.47 18.52
C MET A 65 -7.53 -12.55 17.47
N TYR A 66 -6.42 -12.95 16.83
CA TYR A 66 -5.64 -12.11 15.95
C TYR A 66 -5.55 -12.65 14.51
N HIS A 67 -5.00 -11.84 13.61
CA HIS A 67 -4.90 -12.13 12.19
C HIS A 67 -3.86 -13.21 11.86
N GLY A 68 -3.94 -13.73 10.63
CA GLY A 68 -3.00 -14.71 10.11
C GLY A 68 -1.54 -14.20 10.02
N PRO A 69 -0.56 -15.10 9.90
CA PRO A 69 0.85 -14.81 10.15
C PRO A 69 1.52 -13.89 9.14
N PHE A 70 0.97 -13.79 7.92
CA PHE A 70 1.67 -13.20 6.77
C PHE A 70 2.24 -11.80 7.06
N LEU A 71 1.40 -10.89 7.57
CA LEU A 71 1.86 -9.53 7.86
C LEU A 71 2.89 -9.49 8.98
N TYR A 72 2.82 -10.39 9.97
CA TYR A 72 3.80 -10.42 11.06
C TYR A 72 5.19 -10.79 10.54
N TYR A 73 5.29 -11.84 9.72
CA TYR A 73 6.57 -12.31 9.18
C TYR A 73 7.19 -11.32 8.18
N VAL A 74 6.39 -10.78 7.25
CA VAL A 74 6.93 -9.84 6.26
C VAL A 74 7.35 -8.53 6.92
N THR A 75 6.56 -8.02 7.87
CA THR A 75 6.92 -6.79 8.61
C THR A 75 8.13 -7.03 9.50
N ALA A 76 8.26 -8.18 10.18
CA ALA A 76 9.48 -8.54 10.92
C ALA A 76 10.71 -8.59 10.01
N GLY A 77 10.57 -9.10 8.79
CA GLY A 77 11.62 -9.08 7.78
C GLY A 77 12.03 -7.67 7.37
N ILE A 78 11.08 -6.76 7.18
CA ILE A 78 11.40 -5.35 6.89
C ILE A 78 12.00 -4.65 8.11
N PHE A 79 11.54 -4.93 9.33
CA PHE A 79 12.16 -4.42 10.56
C PHE A 79 13.62 -4.85 10.68
N SER A 80 13.97 -6.09 10.31
CA SER A 80 15.38 -6.53 10.34
C SER A 80 16.27 -5.78 9.33
N LEU A 81 15.70 -5.33 8.21
CA LEU A 81 16.42 -4.64 7.14
C LEU A 81 16.53 -3.13 7.37
N LEU A 82 15.47 -2.50 7.88
CA LEU A 82 15.30 -1.04 7.91
C LEU A 82 15.11 -0.46 9.33
N GLY A 83 15.00 -1.31 10.36
CA GLY A 83 14.70 -0.93 11.74
C GLY A 83 13.20 -0.94 12.06
N ASP A 84 12.87 -1.04 13.35
CA ASP A 84 11.53 -1.18 13.92
C ASP A 84 10.91 0.18 14.29
N SER A 85 10.56 0.98 13.29
CA SER A 85 9.88 2.28 13.50
C SER A 85 8.44 2.30 12.98
N ASP A 86 7.66 3.28 13.44
CA ASP A 86 6.27 3.53 12.99
C ASP A 86 6.16 3.63 11.46
N LEU A 87 7.12 4.33 10.83
CA LEU A 87 7.20 4.44 9.37
C LEU A 87 7.35 3.05 8.73
N VAL A 88 8.32 2.27 9.22
CA VAL A 88 8.66 0.97 8.66
C VAL A 88 7.51 -0.02 8.84
N GLY A 89 6.81 0.03 9.98
CA GLY A 89 5.66 -0.83 10.27
C GLY A 89 4.49 -0.65 9.30
N ARG A 90 4.43 0.49 8.60
CA ARG A 90 3.39 0.81 7.61
C ARG A 90 3.83 0.61 6.16
N LEU A 91 5.11 0.30 5.90
CA LEU A 91 5.61 0.15 4.53
C LEU A 91 4.91 -0.97 3.76
N ILE A 92 4.71 -2.12 4.40
CA ILE A 92 4.06 -3.27 3.75
C ILE A 92 2.58 -2.98 3.42
N PRO A 93 1.74 -2.50 4.37
CA PRO A 93 0.38 -2.06 4.05
C PRO A 93 0.31 -0.97 2.97
N ALA A 94 1.19 0.04 3.02
CA ALA A 94 1.24 1.12 2.04
C ALA A 94 1.60 0.61 0.65
N LEU A 95 2.60 -0.28 0.56
CA LEU A 95 3.04 -0.91 -0.68
C LEU A 95 1.93 -1.78 -1.29
N LEU A 96 1.37 -2.70 -0.52
CA LEU A 96 0.31 -3.59 -1.00
C LEU A 96 -0.93 -2.80 -1.44
N GLY A 97 -1.33 -1.79 -0.66
CA GLY A 97 -2.43 -0.90 -1.03
C GLY A 97 -2.16 -0.08 -2.29
N THR A 98 -0.89 0.26 -2.57
CA THR A 98 -0.48 0.93 -3.81
C THR A 98 -0.54 -0.04 -4.99
N LEU A 99 -0.08 -1.28 -4.82
CA LEU A 99 -0.03 -2.31 -5.86
C LEU A 99 -1.40 -2.76 -6.35
N ILE A 100 -2.48 -2.49 -5.61
CA ILE A 100 -3.85 -2.70 -6.09
C ILE A 100 -4.12 -1.87 -7.36
N VAL A 101 -3.62 -0.63 -7.45
CA VAL A 101 -3.86 0.24 -8.62
C VAL A 101 -3.31 -0.37 -9.93
N PRO A 102 -2.01 -0.72 -10.05
CA PRO A 102 -1.49 -1.35 -11.26
C PRO A 102 -2.08 -2.75 -11.50
N LEU A 103 -2.50 -3.47 -10.45
CA LEU A 103 -3.14 -4.78 -10.57
C LEU A 103 -4.48 -4.72 -11.34
N LEU A 104 -5.20 -3.59 -11.29
CA LEU A 104 -6.46 -3.45 -12.03
C LEU A 104 -6.27 -3.49 -13.55
N TYR A 105 -5.10 -3.07 -14.05
CA TYR A 105 -4.85 -3.02 -15.49
C TYR A 105 -4.86 -4.40 -16.17
N PRO A 106 -4.12 -5.42 -15.71
CA PRO A 106 -4.22 -6.77 -16.28
C PRO A 106 -5.59 -7.39 -16.05
N ILE A 107 -6.26 -7.15 -14.90
CA ILE A 107 -7.61 -7.67 -14.64
C ILE A 107 -8.60 -7.13 -15.68
N TYR A 108 -8.54 -5.83 -15.98
CA TYR A 108 -9.31 -5.21 -17.05
C TYR A 108 -8.98 -5.83 -18.42
N LYS A 109 -7.69 -6.01 -18.74
CA LYS A 109 -7.27 -6.63 -20.01
C LYS A 109 -7.74 -8.08 -20.17
N LEU A 110 -7.91 -8.81 -19.07
CA LEU A 110 -8.44 -10.17 -19.06
C LEU A 110 -9.98 -10.22 -19.21
N GLY A 111 -10.67 -9.07 -19.19
CA GLY A 111 -12.12 -8.98 -19.36
C GLY A 111 -12.93 -9.31 -18.10
N TYR A 112 -12.30 -9.27 -16.92
CA TYR A 112 -13.00 -9.47 -15.64
C TYR A 112 -13.63 -8.19 -15.07
N LEU A 113 -13.33 -7.02 -15.65
CA LEU A 113 -13.90 -5.70 -15.35
C LEU A 113 -14.40 -5.07 -16.65
#